data_AF-A0A1V2H3A7-F1
#
_entry.id   AF-A0A1V2H3A7-F1
#
_cell.length_a   1.000
_cell.length_b   1.000
_cell.length_c   1.000
_cell.angle_alpha   90.00
_cell.angle_beta   90.00
_cell.angle_gamma   90.00
#
_symmetry.space_group_name_H-M   'P 1'
#
loop_
_entity.id
_entity.type
_entity.pdbx_description
1 polymer ?
#
loop_
_entity_poly.entity_id
_entity_poly.type
_entity_poly.pdbx_seq_one_letter_code
_entity_poly.pdbx_strand_id
1 'polypeptide(L)'
;MAQPTLVFLHSLGASAGEWSLVCAALPEWSCITLDLPGFGDRKEAGHADVAILADGLADEIRRRRLTACLLVGHSMGGKIATIVASRAAAGEAGLAGILGVVLVAASPPAPEPMEEARRAEMIGWFARGAPTPAEAAAFVDANTARPLPPMLRDRAIGDVRRSSREAWLGWLERGSREDWRDAVGRIAMPALILAGAEDGDLGKAAQRRLNLPHYPQGEVRVVEGAAHMIPYEQPGPLAALIASFAAAAAAAMLPAGFAALLGSDRVSRRTRAAMLARSRPVPAVGQDSAAAWTPPQRAVVAALLAQVLPNCAGDADLLRRFEREIGEGAGDGWRFAELPPDGEAWRRGIATLDALAGGFAGLDRHAQAAWLQRIAAGEAGAAEGADPLSPAQMRLWFEDVRATMARLWVSLPATMAMIGYDGFAVGGDGRRKQGYALTGADQPEAWQVMAETGA
;
A
#
# COMPACT_ATOMS: atom_id res chain seq x y z
N MET A 1 0.22 -7.37 18.92
CA MET A 1 0.78 -7.55 17.57
C MET A 1 1.60 -6.33 17.23
N ALA A 2 2.69 -6.46 16.47
CA ALA A 2 3.41 -5.29 15.97
C ALA A 2 2.46 -4.45 15.08
N GLN A 3 2.53 -3.14 15.20
CA GLN A 3 1.71 -2.21 14.42
C GLN A 3 2.63 -1.31 13.59
N PRO A 4 2.21 -0.89 12.38
CA PRO A 4 2.96 0.09 11.61
C PRO A 4 2.99 1.45 12.34
N THR A 5 4.11 2.14 12.23
CA THR A 5 4.23 3.54 12.67
C THR A 5 3.47 4.46 11.73
N LEU A 6 2.70 5.40 12.28
CA LEU A 6 1.98 6.42 11.52
C LEU A 6 2.86 7.68 11.44
N VAL A 7 3.28 8.07 10.24
CA VAL A 7 4.13 9.24 10.00
C VAL A 7 3.30 10.36 9.40
N PHE A 8 3.09 11.43 10.16
CA PHE A 8 2.18 12.52 9.84
C PHE A 8 2.90 13.75 9.28
N LEU A 9 2.34 14.31 8.19
CA LEU A 9 2.83 15.50 7.50
C LEU A 9 1.71 16.53 7.43
N HIS A 10 1.98 17.73 7.93
CA HIS A 10 1.00 18.79 8.08
C HIS A 10 0.71 19.56 6.78
N SER A 11 -0.37 20.34 6.79
CA SER A 11 -0.76 21.26 5.71
C SER A 11 0.07 22.55 5.65
N LEU A 12 -0.08 23.34 4.57
CA LEU A 12 0.51 24.67 4.47
C LEU A 12 0.03 25.56 5.63
N GLY A 13 0.95 26.23 6.31
CA GLY A 13 0.60 27.14 7.41
C GLY A 13 0.33 26.45 8.74
N ALA A 14 0.45 25.13 8.80
CA ALA A 14 0.31 24.34 10.03
C ALA A 14 1.68 23.93 10.59
N SER A 15 1.66 23.06 11.60
CA SER A 15 2.83 22.43 12.22
C SER A 15 2.52 20.96 12.54
N ALA A 16 3.50 20.22 13.04
CA ALA A 16 3.32 18.90 13.63
C ALA A 16 2.19 18.86 14.69
N GLY A 17 1.91 20.00 15.34
CA GLY A 17 0.82 20.16 16.32
C GLY A 17 -0.59 20.02 15.76
N GLU A 18 -0.77 20.12 14.44
CA GLU A 18 -2.03 19.86 13.72
C GLU A 18 -2.62 18.48 14.06
N TRP A 19 -1.74 17.49 14.22
CA TRP A 19 -2.13 16.10 14.44
C TRP A 19 -2.35 15.75 15.91
N SER A 20 -2.20 16.70 16.83
CA SER A 20 -2.22 16.45 18.28
C SER A 20 -3.52 15.77 18.76
N LEU A 21 -4.68 16.22 18.28
CA LEU A 21 -5.98 15.64 18.64
C LEU A 21 -6.21 14.27 17.97
N VAL A 22 -5.73 14.09 16.75
CA VAL A 22 -5.79 12.82 16.02
C VAL A 22 -4.92 11.76 16.73
N CYS A 23 -3.69 12.11 17.09
CA CYS A 23 -2.78 11.23 17.82
C CYS A 23 -3.32 10.87 19.21
N ALA A 24 -3.94 11.82 19.92
CA ALA A 24 -4.61 11.56 21.19
C ALA A 24 -5.78 10.56 21.05
N ALA A 25 -6.45 10.54 19.90
CA ALA A 25 -7.48 9.56 19.55
C ALA A 25 -6.93 8.24 18.97
N LEU A 26 -5.59 8.10 18.86
CA LEU A 26 -4.89 6.90 18.39
C LEU A 26 -3.90 6.36 19.45
N PRO A 27 -4.31 6.15 20.71
CA PRO A 27 -3.37 5.84 21.80
C PRO A 27 -2.62 4.52 21.63
N GLU A 28 -3.17 3.59 20.84
CA GLU A 28 -2.54 2.30 20.57
C GLU A 28 -1.45 2.39 19.51
N TRP A 29 -1.45 3.44 18.68
CA TRP A 29 -0.58 3.56 17.51
C TRP A 29 0.66 4.41 17.80
N SER A 30 1.81 3.97 17.29
CA SER A 30 3.02 4.80 17.30
C SER A 30 2.89 5.93 16.28
N CYS A 31 2.76 7.16 16.76
CA CYS A 31 2.61 8.35 15.93
C CYS A 31 3.91 9.16 15.89
N ILE A 32 4.35 9.53 14.69
CA ILE A 32 5.47 10.45 14.45
C ILE A 32 4.90 11.63 13.68
N THR A 33 4.91 12.82 14.26
CA THR A 33 4.51 14.06 13.59
C THR A 33 5.76 14.85 13.21
N LEU A 34 5.81 15.35 11.98
CA LEU A 34 6.99 16.02 11.45
C LEU A 34 6.68 17.47 11.09
N ASP A 35 7.55 18.38 11.51
CA ASP A 35 7.57 19.75 10.99
C ASP A 35 8.33 19.81 9.66
N LEU A 36 7.66 20.30 8.63
CA LEU A 36 8.26 20.56 7.33
C LEU A 36 9.16 21.82 7.39
N PRO A 37 10.25 21.88 6.60
CA PRO A 37 11.10 23.07 6.51
C PRO A 37 10.27 24.35 6.32
N GLY A 38 10.51 25.34 7.18
CA GLY A 38 9.82 26.63 7.15
C GLY A 38 8.53 26.70 7.95
N PHE A 39 8.17 25.64 8.69
CA PHE A 39 6.96 25.56 9.51
C PHE A 39 7.25 25.01 10.91
N GLY A 40 6.36 25.26 11.87
CA GLY A 40 6.47 24.79 13.24
C GLY A 40 7.82 25.13 13.89
N ASP A 41 8.45 24.15 14.54
CA ASP A 41 9.76 24.29 15.16
C ASP A 41 10.90 24.38 14.12
N ARG A 42 10.60 24.09 12.86
CA ARG A 42 11.52 24.21 11.72
C ARG A 42 11.31 25.47 10.89
N LYS A 43 10.70 26.52 11.46
CA LYS A 43 10.49 27.80 10.78
C LYS A 43 11.77 28.43 10.21
N GLU A 44 12.91 28.23 10.86
CA GLU A 44 14.21 28.79 10.44
C GLU A 44 14.93 27.91 9.42
N ALA A 45 14.42 26.71 9.16
CA ALA A 45 14.88 25.95 8.01
C ALA A 45 14.29 26.60 6.76
N GLY A 46 15.16 27.14 5.90
CA GLY A 46 14.78 27.93 4.74
C GLY A 46 13.91 27.19 3.71
N HIS A 47 13.76 27.80 2.53
CA HIS A 47 12.95 27.23 1.45
C HIS A 47 13.35 25.80 1.05
N ALA A 48 12.35 24.92 0.93
CA ALA A 48 12.46 23.62 0.28
C ALA A 48 11.39 23.53 -0.81
N ASP A 49 11.80 23.14 -2.02
CA ASP A 49 10.88 22.73 -3.08
C ASP A 49 10.30 21.33 -2.78
N VAL A 50 9.34 20.86 -3.59
CA VAL A 50 8.67 19.58 -3.33
C VAL A 50 9.66 18.41 -3.38
N ALA A 51 10.69 18.49 -4.23
CA ALA A 51 11.71 17.45 -4.32
C ALA A 51 12.52 17.35 -3.02
N ILE A 52 12.99 18.47 -2.48
CA ILE A 52 13.72 18.54 -1.21
C ILE A 52 12.82 18.09 -0.04
N LEU A 53 11.53 18.45 -0.05
CA LEU A 53 10.57 18.00 0.95
C LEU A 53 10.38 16.47 0.91
N ALA A 54 10.28 15.88 -0.28
CA ALA A 54 10.18 14.44 -0.47
C ALA A 54 11.48 13.72 -0.07
N ASP A 55 12.64 14.28 -0.40
CA ASP A 55 13.94 13.75 0.03
C ASP A 55 14.06 13.78 1.55
N GLY A 56 13.66 14.87 2.19
CA GLY A 56 13.67 15.00 3.65
C GLY A 56 12.77 13.97 4.36
N LEU A 57 11.59 13.68 3.81
CA LEU A 57 10.72 12.61 4.32
C LEU A 57 11.35 11.22 4.12
N ALA A 58 11.87 10.95 2.93
CA ALA A 58 12.54 9.68 2.64
C ALA A 58 13.75 9.44 3.57
N ASP A 59 14.52 10.49 3.84
CA ASP A 59 15.65 10.46 4.75
C ASP A 59 15.21 10.26 6.20
N GLU A 60 14.09 10.84 6.63
CA GLU A 60 13.57 10.60 7.97
C GLU A 60 13.15 9.14 8.17
N ILE A 61 12.52 8.53 7.17
CA ILE A 61 12.16 7.10 7.18
C ILE A 61 13.42 6.24 7.29
N ARG A 62 14.48 6.57 6.52
CA ARG A 62 15.78 5.88 6.58
C ARG A 62 16.48 6.04 7.92
N ARG A 63 16.57 7.27 8.43
CA ARG A 63 17.23 7.59 9.70
C ARG A 63 16.61 6.81 10.85
N ARG A 64 15.28 6.72 10.86
CA ARG A 64 14.52 5.97 11.87
C ARG A 64 14.47 4.47 11.63
N ARG A 65 14.95 4.00 10.46
CA ARG A 65 14.93 2.60 10.05
C ARG A 65 13.53 1.97 10.14
N LEU A 66 12.52 2.71 9.69
CA LEU A 66 11.14 2.23 9.76
C LEU A 66 10.95 1.04 8.81
N THR A 67 10.71 -0.13 9.38
CA THR A 67 10.46 -1.39 8.65
C THR A 67 8.99 -1.64 8.36
N ALA A 68 8.10 -0.88 9.00
CA ALA A 68 6.66 -0.88 8.77
C ALA A 68 6.06 0.49 9.15
N CYS A 69 5.59 1.26 8.18
CA CYS A 69 4.95 2.54 8.41
C CYS A 69 3.89 2.91 7.36
N LEU A 70 3.01 3.83 7.74
CA LEU A 70 2.07 4.50 6.85
C LEU A 70 2.38 5.99 6.83
N LEU A 71 2.29 6.59 5.64
CA LEU A 71 2.42 8.04 5.49
C LEU A 71 1.04 8.68 5.54
N VAL A 72 0.81 9.56 6.51
CA VAL A 72 -0.42 10.33 6.65
C VAL A 72 -0.12 11.77 6.27
N GLY A 73 -0.62 12.24 5.13
CA GLY A 73 -0.31 13.57 4.61
C GLY A 73 -1.55 14.43 4.43
N HIS A 74 -1.55 15.62 5.02
CA HIS A 74 -2.61 16.62 4.84
C HIS A 74 -2.19 17.69 3.83
N SER A 75 -3.03 17.94 2.81
CA SER A 75 -2.82 19.01 1.82
C SER A 75 -1.42 18.93 1.20
N MET A 76 -0.54 19.91 1.41
CA MET A 76 0.89 19.90 1.05
C MET A 76 1.61 18.60 1.45
N GLY A 77 1.41 18.13 2.69
CA GLY A 77 1.94 16.85 3.18
C GLY A 77 1.50 15.65 2.36
N GLY A 78 0.31 15.69 1.77
CA GLY A 78 -0.24 14.64 0.91
C GLY A 78 0.47 14.52 -0.45
N LYS A 79 0.86 15.64 -1.08
CA LYS A 79 1.69 15.64 -2.30
C LYS A 79 3.03 14.97 -2.01
N ILE A 80 3.68 15.38 -0.91
CA ILE A 80 4.98 14.86 -0.48
C ILE A 80 4.89 13.35 -0.18
N ALA A 81 3.88 12.92 0.58
CA ALA A 81 3.65 11.51 0.89
C ALA A 81 3.46 10.66 -0.38
N THR A 82 2.72 11.17 -1.37
CA THR A 82 2.48 10.49 -2.65
C THR A 82 3.76 10.31 -3.47
N ILE A 83 4.62 11.32 -3.51
CA ILE A 83 5.91 11.23 -4.21
C ILE A 83 6.81 10.17 -3.56
N VAL A 84 6.90 10.17 -2.22
CA VAL A 84 7.69 9.17 -1.49
C VAL A 84 7.10 7.76 -1.61
N ALA A 85 5.78 7.63 -1.62
CA ALA A 85 5.11 6.35 -1.87
C ALA A 85 5.39 5.80 -3.28
N SER A 86 5.44 6.67 -4.30
CA SER A 86 5.84 6.26 -5.66
C SER A 86 7.28 5.75 -5.70
N ARG A 87 8.21 6.45 -5.06
CA ARG A 87 9.61 6.03 -4.93
C ARG A 87 9.74 4.67 -4.24
N ALA A 88 9.02 4.47 -3.14
CA ALA A 88 8.96 3.20 -2.43
C ALA A 88 8.38 2.07 -3.29
N ALA A 89 7.31 2.33 -4.04
CA ALA A 89 6.73 1.35 -4.97
C ALA A 89 7.67 1.02 -6.14
N ALA A 90 8.46 1.99 -6.58
CA ALA A 90 9.51 1.79 -7.57
C ALA A 90 10.76 1.12 -6.99
N GLY A 91 10.74 0.73 -5.71
CA GLY A 91 11.80 0.00 -5.04
C GLY A 91 12.99 0.88 -4.68
N GLU A 92 12.81 2.12 -4.24
CA GLU A 92 13.92 2.92 -3.69
C GLU A 92 14.44 2.33 -2.36
N ALA A 93 15.76 2.34 -2.17
CA ALA A 93 16.40 1.76 -0.99
C ALA A 93 16.01 2.51 0.30
N GLY A 94 15.79 1.75 1.36
CA GLY A 94 15.38 2.26 2.68
C GLY A 94 13.90 2.64 2.81
N LEU A 95 13.09 2.51 1.74
CA LEU A 95 11.66 2.82 1.76
C LEU A 95 10.75 1.58 1.67
N ALA A 96 11.33 0.37 1.79
CA ALA A 96 10.60 -0.89 1.71
C ALA A 96 9.53 -1.07 2.82
N GLY A 97 9.69 -0.38 3.95
CA GLY A 97 8.74 -0.43 5.06
C GLY A 97 7.46 0.39 4.87
N ILE A 98 7.32 1.13 3.77
CA ILE A 98 6.11 1.93 3.52
C ILE A 98 4.99 1.01 3.00
N LEU A 99 3.96 0.82 3.83
CA LEU A 99 2.85 -0.10 3.56
C LEU A 99 1.72 0.54 2.75
N GLY A 100 1.61 1.87 2.77
CA GLY A 100 0.52 2.62 2.14
C GLY A 100 0.48 4.08 2.59
N VAL A 101 -0.54 4.79 2.14
CA VAL A 101 -0.74 6.21 2.45
C VAL A 101 -2.16 6.51 2.92
N VAL A 102 -2.28 7.52 3.78
CA VAL A 102 -3.55 8.20 4.07
C VAL A 102 -3.42 9.65 3.62
N LEU A 103 -4.24 10.06 2.67
CA LEU A 103 -4.23 11.37 2.04
C LEU A 103 -5.42 12.16 2.56
N VAL A 104 -5.18 13.19 3.38
CA VAL A 104 -6.23 14.01 3.99
C VAL A 104 -6.31 15.32 3.23
N ALA A 105 -7.42 15.60 2.55
CA ALA A 105 -7.60 16.79 1.71
C ALA A 105 -6.35 17.12 0.87
N ALA A 106 -5.70 16.09 0.30
CA ALA A 106 -4.33 16.17 -0.17
C ALA A 106 -4.21 17.03 -1.43
N SER A 107 -3.16 17.85 -1.49
CA SER A 107 -2.71 18.45 -2.73
C SER A 107 -2.30 17.32 -3.69
N PRO A 108 -2.82 17.31 -4.92
CA PRO A 108 -2.55 16.22 -5.85
C PRO A 108 -1.13 16.30 -6.39
N PRO A 109 -0.57 15.24 -7.01
CA PRO A 109 0.68 15.35 -7.78
C PRO A 109 0.61 16.38 -8.91
N ALA A 110 -0.58 16.70 -9.40
CA ALA A 110 -0.84 17.75 -10.37
C ALA A 110 -0.69 19.17 -9.77
N PRO A 111 -0.71 20.23 -10.60
CA PRO A 111 -0.95 21.59 -10.12
C PRO A 111 -2.28 21.68 -9.35
N GLU A 112 -2.28 22.40 -8.24
CA GLU A 112 -3.48 22.59 -7.41
C GLU A 112 -4.56 23.37 -8.17
N PRO A 113 -5.85 22.98 -8.02
CA PRO A 113 -6.98 23.68 -8.62
C PRO A 113 -7.35 24.94 -7.80
N MET A 114 -6.38 25.80 -7.51
CA MET A 114 -6.55 27.03 -6.74
C MET A 114 -6.62 28.24 -7.66
N GLU A 115 -7.62 29.08 -7.48
CA GLU A 115 -7.82 30.33 -8.22
C GLU A 115 -6.64 31.30 -8.05
N GLU A 116 -6.21 31.91 -9.15
CA GLU A 116 -5.01 32.76 -9.17
C GLU A 116 -5.19 34.04 -8.33
N ALA A 117 -6.41 34.56 -8.24
CA ALA A 117 -6.72 35.70 -7.36
C ALA A 117 -6.53 35.36 -5.88
N ARG A 118 -7.03 34.18 -5.44
CA ARG A 118 -6.85 33.68 -4.07
C ARG A 118 -5.37 33.43 -3.78
N ARG A 119 -4.63 32.87 -4.74
CA ARG A 119 -3.18 32.68 -4.64
C ARG A 119 -2.43 34.00 -4.46
N ALA A 120 -2.73 34.99 -5.30
CA ALA A 120 -2.11 36.31 -5.24
C ALA A 120 -2.38 37.01 -3.90
N GLU A 121 -3.60 36.89 -3.37
CA GLU A 121 -3.95 37.37 -2.03
C GLU A 121 -3.11 36.69 -0.94
N MET A 122 -3.04 35.36 -0.94
CA MET A 122 -2.24 34.60 0.02
C MET A 122 -0.74 34.92 -0.03
N ILE A 123 -0.20 35.14 -1.23
CA ILE A 123 1.17 35.63 -1.43
C ILE A 123 1.34 37.04 -0.82
N GLY A 124 0.35 37.91 -1.02
CA GLY A 124 0.32 39.28 -0.53
C GLY A 124 0.37 39.39 1.00
N TRP A 125 -0.27 38.48 1.73
CA TRP A 125 -0.25 38.49 3.21
C TRP A 125 1.17 38.41 3.79
N PHE A 126 2.08 37.73 3.11
CA PHE A 126 3.47 37.62 3.56
C PHE A 126 4.37 38.74 3.03
N ALA A 127 3.89 39.66 2.19
CA ALA A 127 4.69 40.69 1.52
C ALA A 127 5.55 41.53 2.50
N ARG A 128 5.08 41.70 3.74
CA ARG A 128 5.77 42.42 4.82
C ARG A 128 6.53 41.51 5.80
N GLY A 129 6.83 40.28 5.42
CA GLY A 129 7.52 39.29 6.25
C GLY A 129 6.57 38.24 6.82
N ALA A 130 5.61 38.64 7.65
CA ALA A 130 4.63 37.74 8.26
C ALA A 130 3.20 38.31 8.14
N PRO A 131 2.18 37.45 8.10
CA PRO A 131 0.80 37.89 8.03
C PRO A 131 0.35 38.56 9.33
N THR A 132 -0.55 39.52 9.20
CA THR A 132 -1.27 40.10 10.34
C THR A 132 -2.16 39.04 11.00
N PRO A 133 -2.55 39.23 12.27
CA PRO A 133 -3.51 38.34 12.92
C PRO A 133 -4.84 38.20 12.16
N ALA A 134 -5.30 39.27 11.50
CA ALA A 134 -6.53 39.26 10.71
C ALA A 134 -6.39 38.43 9.42
N GLU A 135 -5.27 38.56 8.69
CA GLU A 135 -4.99 37.76 7.49
C GLU A 135 -4.85 36.26 7.85
N ALA A 136 -4.14 35.93 8.94
CA ALA A 136 -4.02 34.56 9.41
C ALA A 136 -5.37 33.98 9.90
N ALA A 137 -6.19 34.78 10.58
CA ALA A 137 -7.55 34.41 10.95
C ALA A 137 -8.43 34.14 9.73
N ALA A 138 -8.37 35.01 8.72
CA ALA A 138 -9.10 34.84 7.47
C ALA A 138 -8.70 33.54 6.75
N PHE A 139 -7.42 33.19 6.73
CA PHE A 139 -6.96 31.91 6.21
C PHE A 139 -7.55 30.72 6.96
N VAL A 140 -7.48 30.70 8.30
CA VAL A 140 -8.00 29.59 9.11
C VAL A 140 -9.52 29.47 8.93
N ASP A 141 -10.25 30.56 9.08
CA ASP A 141 -11.72 30.55 9.04
C ASP A 141 -12.25 30.14 7.65
N ALA A 142 -11.59 30.57 6.57
CA ALA A 142 -11.97 30.20 5.20
C ALA A 142 -11.73 28.72 4.86
N ASN A 143 -10.93 28.00 5.65
CA ASN A 143 -10.60 26.59 5.44
C ASN A 143 -11.33 25.66 6.43
N THR A 144 -12.31 26.18 7.19
CA THR A 144 -13.11 25.43 8.17
C THR A 144 -14.60 25.52 7.81
N ALA A 145 -15.35 24.43 8.01
CA ALA A 145 -16.80 24.37 7.80
C ALA A 145 -17.55 25.20 8.84
N ARG A 146 -16.99 25.28 10.06
CA ARG A 146 -17.50 26.07 11.18
C ARG A 146 -16.33 26.67 11.97
N PRO A 147 -16.52 27.82 12.63
CA PRO A 147 -15.48 28.41 13.47
C PRO A 147 -14.94 27.40 14.49
N LEU A 148 -13.61 27.24 14.49
CA LEU A 148 -12.93 26.36 15.45
C LEU A 148 -13.14 26.86 16.89
N PRO A 149 -13.10 25.96 17.89
CA PRO A 149 -13.03 26.35 19.29
C PRO A 149 -11.89 27.36 19.54
N PRO A 150 -12.08 28.41 20.37
CA PRO A 150 -11.14 29.52 20.49
C PRO A 150 -9.67 29.11 20.66
N MET A 151 -9.39 28.14 21.55
CA MET A 151 -8.02 27.66 21.77
C MET A 151 -7.40 26.99 20.54
N LEU A 152 -8.18 26.23 19.77
CA LEU A 152 -7.70 25.57 18.55
C LEU A 152 -7.53 26.58 17.41
N ARG A 153 -8.45 27.54 17.32
CA ARG A 153 -8.37 28.66 16.38
C ARG A 153 -7.12 29.49 16.62
N ASP A 154 -6.85 29.88 17.86
CA ASP A 154 -5.67 30.67 18.24
C ASP A 154 -4.37 29.92 17.94
N ARG A 155 -4.34 28.60 18.16
CA ARG A 155 -3.22 27.74 17.78
C ARG A 155 -2.99 27.74 16.27
N ALA A 156 -4.03 27.50 15.48
CA ALA A 156 -3.95 27.49 14.02
C ALA A 156 -3.49 28.85 13.46
N ILE A 157 -4.04 29.95 13.97
CA ILE A 157 -3.61 31.31 13.63
C ILE A 157 -2.13 31.53 13.99
N GLY A 158 -1.72 31.05 15.16
CA GLY A 158 -0.33 31.11 15.61
C GLY A 158 0.63 30.39 14.67
N ASP A 159 0.26 29.21 14.17
CA ASP A 159 1.08 28.43 13.23
C ASP A 159 1.21 29.12 11.87
N VAL A 160 0.11 29.67 11.33
CA VAL A 160 0.14 30.43 10.08
C VAL A 160 1.11 31.61 10.20
N ARG A 161 1.03 32.35 11.31
CA ARG A 161 1.91 33.51 11.55
C ARG A 161 3.37 33.14 11.79
N ARG A 162 3.65 31.91 12.23
CA ARG A 162 5.01 31.40 12.45
C ARG A 162 5.59 30.68 11.24
N SER A 163 4.84 30.60 10.14
CA SER A 163 5.38 30.11 8.87
C SER A 163 6.46 31.05 8.35
N SER A 164 7.52 30.51 7.79
CA SER A 164 8.54 31.31 7.12
C SER A 164 7.97 31.90 5.84
N ARG A 165 8.35 33.14 5.54
CA ARG A 165 8.01 33.79 4.26
C ARG A 165 8.47 32.96 3.08
N GLU A 166 9.69 32.44 3.15
CA GLU A 166 10.31 31.69 2.06
C GLU A 166 9.58 30.38 1.74
N ALA A 167 9.17 29.62 2.75
CA ALA A 167 8.41 28.38 2.53
C ALA A 167 6.98 28.67 2.07
N TRP A 168 6.32 29.68 2.65
CA TRP A 168 4.97 30.08 2.24
C TRP A 168 4.93 30.50 0.77
N LEU A 169 5.82 31.42 0.37
CA LEU A 169 5.95 31.83 -1.03
C LEU A 169 6.38 30.68 -1.92
N GLY A 170 7.38 29.90 -1.49
CA GLY A 170 7.89 28.76 -2.23
C GLY A 170 6.81 27.75 -2.59
N TRP A 171 5.89 27.46 -1.69
CA TRP A 171 4.76 26.59 -1.98
C TRP A 171 3.77 27.24 -2.97
N LEU A 172 3.35 28.48 -2.72
CA LEU A 172 2.31 29.13 -3.53
C LEU A 172 2.80 29.52 -4.94
N GLU A 173 4.06 29.92 -5.08
CA GLU A 173 4.65 30.33 -6.35
C GLU A 173 5.17 29.14 -7.17
N ARG A 174 5.59 28.04 -6.52
CA ARG A 174 6.20 26.88 -7.19
C ARG A 174 5.57 25.55 -6.78
N GLY A 175 5.68 25.13 -5.51
CA GLY A 175 5.37 23.75 -5.11
C GLY A 175 3.95 23.27 -5.42
N SER A 176 2.95 24.13 -5.20
CA SER A 176 1.55 23.88 -5.56
C SER A 176 1.31 23.86 -7.08
N ARG A 177 2.21 24.41 -7.89
CA ARG A 177 2.15 24.47 -9.36
C ARG A 177 2.95 23.36 -10.05
N GLU A 178 3.81 22.67 -9.32
CA GLU A 178 4.60 21.57 -9.87
C GLU A 178 3.72 20.39 -10.28
N ASP A 179 4.03 19.82 -11.45
CA ASP A 179 3.36 18.65 -12.01
C ASP A 179 4.24 17.41 -11.91
N TRP A 180 3.86 16.52 -10.99
CA TRP A 180 4.53 15.27 -10.69
C TRP A 180 3.80 14.06 -11.26
N ARG A 181 2.72 14.25 -12.05
CA ARG A 181 1.85 13.14 -12.47
C ARG A 181 2.61 12.03 -13.20
N ASP A 182 3.49 12.40 -14.13
CA ASP A 182 4.27 11.45 -14.92
C ASP A 182 5.34 10.74 -14.08
N ALA A 183 6.00 11.48 -13.19
CA ALA A 183 7.01 10.94 -12.28
C ALA A 183 6.39 10.00 -11.24
N VAL A 184 5.20 10.32 -10.74
CA VAL A 184 4.46 9.53 -9.76
C VAL A 184 3.84 8.29 -10.39
N GLY A 185 3.21 8.43 -11.56
CA GLY A 185 2.58 7.33 -12.28
C GLY A 185 1.48 6.62 -11.47
N ARG A 186 1.30 5.32 -11.70
CA ARG A 186 0.40 4.48 -10.89
C ARG A 186 1.19 3.80 -9.78
N ILE A 187 0.78 4.03 -8.55
CA ILE A 187 1.36 3.46 -7.34
C ILE A 187 0.51 2.25 -6.94
N ALA A 188 1.09 1.07 -7.04
CA ALA A 188 0.41 -0.17 -6.67
C ALA A 188 0.32 -0.36 -5.14
N MET A 189 0.08 0.69 -4.35
CA MET A 189 -0.05 0.67 -2.87
C MET A 189 -1.51 0.92 -2.46
N PRO A 190 -1.95 0.39 -1.31
CA PRO A 190 -3.18 0.83 -0.67
C PRO A 190 -3.13 2.33 -0.35
N ALA A 191 -4.24 3.02 -0.58
CA ALA A 191 -4.39 4.43 -0.23
C ALA A 191 -5.80 4.70 0.31
N LEU A 192 -5.88 5.34 1.47
CA LEU A 192 -7.11 5.94 1.97
C LEU A 192 -7.08 7.43 1.65
N ILE A 193 -8.01 7.91 0.83
CA ILE A 193 -8.11 9.30 0.41
C ILE A 193 -9.34 9.91 1.06
N LEU A 194 -9.13 10.92 1.89
CA LEU A 194 -10.15 11.57 2.70
C LEU A 194 -10.38 12.98 2.20
N ALA A 195 -11.65 13.36 2.04
CA ALA A 195 -12.07 14.72 1.76
C ALA A 195 -13.03 15.21 2.83
N GLY A 196 -12.96 16.49 3.19
CA GLY A 196 -14.03 17.13 3.95
C GLY A 196 -15.29 17.23 3.09
N ALA A 197 -16.47 17.08 3.71
CA ALA A 197 -17.74 17.23 3.00
C ALA A 197 -17.95 18.68 2.52
N GLU A 198 -17.40 19.64 3.26
CA GLU A 198 -17.51 21.08 3.01
C GLU A 198 -16.24 21.69 2.41
N ASP A 199 -15.24 20.87 2.02
CA ASP A 199 -14.01 21.34 1.38
C ASP A 199 -14.28 21.79 -0.07
N GLY A 200 -13.72 22.94 -0.44
CA GLY A 200 -13.85 23.54 -1.76
C GLY A 200 -12.91 22.90 -2.78
N ASP A 201 -11.79 23.59 -3.07
CA ASP A 201 -10.86 23.26 -4.15
C ASP A 201 -10.30 21.83 -4.06
N LEU A 202 -10.15 21.29 -2.84
CA LEU A 202 -9.59 19.97 -2.58
C LEU A 202 -10.62 18.96 -2.04
N GLY A 203 -11.92 19.25 -2.21
CA GLY A 203 -13.01 18.35 -1.83
C GLY A 203 -13.10 17.06 -2.64
N LYS A 204 -14.14 16.26 -2.36
CA LYS A 204 -14.31 14.88 -2.88
C LYS A 204 -14.10 14.75 -4.40
N ALA A 205 -14.64 15.70 -5.18
CA ALA A 205 -14.53 15.68 -6.63
C ALA A 205 -13.08 15.85 -7.10
N ALA A 206 -12.33 16.76 -6.48
CA ALA A 206 -10.90 16.97 -6.75
C ALA A 206 -10.08 15.74 -6.34
N GLN A 207 -10.31 15.18 -5.15
CA GLN A 207 -9.62 13.97 -4.69
C GLN A 207 -9.83 12.78 -5.64
N ARG A 208 -11.07 12.55 -6.11
CA ARG A 208 -11.38 11.49 -7.10
C ARG A 208 -10.74 11.73 -8.46
N ARG A 209 -10.65 12.99 -8.89
CA ARG A 209 -10.12 13.34 -10.21
C ARG A 209 -8.61 13.40 -10.25
N LEU A 210 -7.95 13.81 -9.17
CA LEU A 210 -6.55 14.21 -9.19
C LEU A 210 -5.64 13.33 -8.33
N ASN A 211 -6.15 12.67 -7.27
CA ASN A 211 -5.36 11.76 -6.43
C ASN A 211 -5.67 10.29 -6.73
N LEU A 212 -6.95 9.90 -6.78
CA LEU A 212 -7.36 8.51 -6.98
C LEU A 212 -6.76 7.82 -8.23
N PRO A 213 -6.57 8.47 -9.40
CA PRO A 213 -5.99 7.81 -10.57
C PRO A 213 -4.56 7.27 -10.35
N HIS A 214 -3.84 7.81 -9.37
CA HIS A 214 -2.50 7.34 -8.99
C HIS A 214 -2.55 6.07 -8.14
N TYR A 215 -3.69 5.71 -7.55
CA TYR A 215 -3.84 4.57 -6.65
C TYR A 215 -4.94 3.63 -7.16
N PRO A 216 -4.59 2.59 -7.94
CA PRO A 216 -5.57 1.62 -8.44
C PRO A 216 -6.34 0.88 -7.34
N GLN A 217 -5.77 0.81 -6.13
CA GLN A 217 -6.38 0.22 -4.94
C GLN A 217 -6.84 1.30 -3.94
N GLY A 218 -6.93 2.55 -4.38
CA GLY A 218 -7.29 3.67 -3.53
C GLY A 218 -8.78 3.71 -3.24
N GLU A 219 -9.11 4.14 -2.03
CA GLU A 219 -10.48 4.37 -1.60
C GLU A 219 -10.70 5.85 -1.29
N VAL A 220 -11.81 6.43 -1.75
CA VAL A 220 -12.18 7.82 -1.40
C VAL A 220 -13.34 7.82 -0.41
N ARG A 221 -13.10 8.36 0.78
CA ARG A 221 -14.11 8.59 1.84
C ARG A 221 -14.29 10.09 2.09
N VAL A 222 -15.46 10.43 2.60
CA VAL A 222 -15.82 11.80 3.00
C VAL A 222 -15.93 11.85 4.52
N VAL A 223 -15.40 12.90 5.13
CA VAL A 223 -15.56 13.21 6.55
C VAL A 223 -16.61 14.30 6.68
N GLU A 224 -17.76 13.95 7.23
CA GLU A 224 -18.90 14.85 7.41
C GLU A 224 -18.59 15.93 8.46
N GLY A 225 -19.05 17.17 8.21
CA GLY A 225 -18.86 18.29 9.12
C GLY A 225 -17.41 18.77 9.23
N ALA A 226 -16.63 18.63 8.15
CA ALA A 226 -15.27 19.13 8.02
C ALA A 226 -15.08 19.76 6.63
N ALA A 227 -14.42 20.91 6.59
CA ALA A 227 -13.88 21.46 5.36
C ALA A 227 -12.43 20.98 5.16
N HIS A 228 -11.51 21.91 4.87
CA HIS A 228 -10.12 21.57 4.59
C HIS A 228 -9.37 21.13 5.84
N MET A 229 -9.60 21.76 7.00
CA MET A 229 -8.87 21.51 8.25
C MET A 229 -9.39 20.30 9.05
N ILE A 230 -9.58 19.15 8.37
CA ILE A 230 -10.13 17.91 8.94
C ILE A 230 -9.46 17.49 10.27
N PRO A 231 -8.12 17.57 10.46
CA PRO A 231 -7.49 17.20 11.73
C PRO A 231 -7.94 18.03 12.94
N TYR A 232 -8.38 19.28 12.71
CA TYR A 232 -8.92 20.15 13.76
C TYR A 232 -10.44 19.99 13.92
N GLU A 233 -11.15 19.84 12.81
CA GLU A 233 -12.62 19.84 12.80
C GLU A 233 -13.22 18.50 13.26
N GLN A 234 -12.65 17.39 12.78
CA GLN A 234 -13.18 16.04 13.02
C GLN A 234 -12.06 15.05 13.40
N PRO A 235 -11.30 15.31 14.48
CA PRO A 235 -10.15 14.48 14.86
C PRO A 235 -10.53 13.03 15.19
N GLY A 236 -11.68 12.80 15.85
CA GLY A 236 -12.15 11.47 16.22
C GLY A 236 -12.54 10.62 14.99
N PRO A 237 -13.46 11.10 14.13
CA PRO A 237 -13.79 10.42 12.88
C PRO A 237 -12.57 10.16 11.99
N LEU A 238 -11.67 11.14 11.87
CA LEU A 238 -10.42 10.99 11.11
C LEU A 238 -9.52 9.89 11.70
N ALA A 239 -9.31 9.89 13.02
CA ALA A 239 -8.53 8.87 13.71
C ALA A 239 -9.13 7.46 13.51
N ALA A 240 -10.45 7.30 13.61
CA ALA A 240 -11.11 6.01 13.40
C ALA A 240 -10.87 5.45 11.98
N LEU A 241 -10.93 6.32 10.96
CA LEU A 241 -10.64 5.95 9.57
C LEU A 241 -9.16 5.55 9.39
N ILE A 242 -8.24 6.32 9.97
CA ILE A 242 -6.79 6.01 9.95
C ILE A 242 -6.52 4.66 10.64
N ALA A 243 -7.08 4.43 11.83
CA ALA A 243 -6.89 3.19 12.58
C ALA A 243 -7.41 1.97 11.83
N SER A 244 -8.61 2.06 11.22
CA SER A 244 -9.19 0.98 10.42
C SER A 244 -8.31 0.63 9.22
N PHE A 245 -7.85 1.64 8.48
CA PHE A 245 -6.94 1.45 7.36
C PHE A 245 -5.60 0.88 7.81
N ALA A 246 -5.06 1.36 8.93
CA ALA A 246 -3.77 0.91 9.45
C ALA A 246 -3.82 -0.54 9.95
N ALA A 247 -4.94 -0.96 10.54
CA ALA A 247 -5.16 -2.35 10.95
C ALA A 247 -5.21 -3.29 9.74
N ALA A 248 -5.87 -2.88 8.65
CA ALA A 248 -5.87 -3.64 7.41
C ALA A 248 -4.47 -3.72 6.77
N ALA A 249 -3.71 -2.62 6.77
CA ALA A 249 -2.35 -2.56 6.23
C ALA A 249 -1.35 -3.40 7.03
N ALA A 250 -1.57 -3.58 8.34
CA ALA A 250 -0.71 -4.37 9.21
C ALA A 250 -0.59 -5.85 8.77
N ALA A 251 -1.59 -6.38 8.05
CA ALA A 251 -1.54 -7.72 7.48
C ALA A 251 -0.43 -7.91 6.42
N ALA A 252 0.08 -6.82 5.84
CA ALA A 252 1.18 -6.84 4.88
C ALA A 252 2.56 -6.64 5.52
N MET A 253 2.64 -6.55 6.86
CA MET A 253 3.91 -6.40 7.56
C MET A 253 4.78 -7.63 7.38
N LEU A 254 6.06 -7.38 7.10
CA LEU A 254 7.09 -8.41 7.09
C LEU A 254 7.85 -8.37 8.42
N PRO A 255 8.47 -9.50 8.84
CA PRO A 255 9.40 -9.49 9.96
C PRO A 255 10.45 -8.40 9.80
N ALA A 256 10.79 -7.71 10.89
CA ALA A 256 11.58 -6.48 10.83
C ALA A 256 12.96 -6.70 10.18
N GLY A 257 13.62 -7.83 10.49
CA GLY A 257 14.88 -8.22 9.84
C GLY A 257 14.72 -8.39 8.33
N PHE A 258 13.68 -9.10 7.89
CA PHE A 258 13.40 -9.33 6.47
C PHE A 258 13.09 -8.01 5.73
N ALA A 259 12.26 -7.15 6.32
CA ALA A 259 11.96 -5.83 5.76
C ALA A 259 13.22 -4.95 5.65
N ALA A 260 14.10 -4.99 6.66
CA ALA A 260 15.38 -4.28 6.63
C ALA A 260 16.31 -4.81 5.52
N LEU A 261 16.40 -6.15 5.36
CA LEU A 261 17.17 -6.77 4.28
C LEU A 261 16.60 -6.38 2.91
N LEU A 262 15.28 -6.46 2.73
CA LEU A 262 14.59 -6.04 1.51
C LEU A 262 14.84 -4.56 1.17
N GLY A 263 14.89 -3.71 2.20
CA GLY A 263 15.20 -2.29 2.08
C GLY A 263 16.68 -1.96 1.83
N SER A 264 17.59 -2.91 2.03
CA SER A 264 19.04 -2.69 1.94
C SER A 264 19.55 -2.62 0.50
N ASP A 265 20.77 -2.13 0.33
CA ASP A 265 21.50 -2.08 -0.94
C ASP A 265 21.91 -3.45 -1.51
N ARG A 266 21.65 -4.56 -0.80
CA ARG A 266 21.82 -5.95 -1.29
C ARG A 266 20.72 -6.39 -2.26
N VAL A 267 19.65 -5.61 -2.36
CA VAL A 267 18.53 -5.90 -3.27
C VAL A 267 18.50 -4.85 -4.36
N SER A 268 18.49 -5.28 -5.62
CA SER A 268 18.33 -4.34 -6.74
C SER A 268 16.98 -3.61 -6.65
N ARG A 269 16.90 -2.39 -7.16
CA ARG A 269 15.65 -1.61 -7.24
C ARG A 269 14.53 -2.40 -7.90
N ARG A 270 14.84 -3.09 -9.00
CA ARG A 270 13.86 -3.92 -9.73
C ARG A 270 13.35 -5.10 -8.89
N THR A 271 14.25 -5.83 -8.24
CA THR A 271 13.87 -6.95 -7.37
C THR A 271 13.05 -6.46 -6.18
N ARG A 272 13.47 -5.36 -5.54
CA ARG A 272 12.74 -4.74 -4.42
C ARG A 272 11.33 -4.33 -4.83
N ALA A 273 11.18 -3.65 -5.98
CA ALA A 273 9.88 -3.25 -6.51
C ALA A 273 8.97 -4.46 -6.76
N ALA A 274 9.50 -5.53 -7.36
CA ALA A 274 8.75 -6.76 -7.62
C ALA A 274 8.32 -7.47 -6.33
N MET A 275 9.20 -7.54 -5.33
CA MET A 275 8.88 -8.10 -4.00
C MET A 275 7.80 -7.26 -3.30
N LEU A 276 7.97 -5.94 -3.23
CA LEU A 276 6.98 -5.05 -2.61
C LEU A 276 5.62 -5.12 -3.30
N ALA A 277 5.58 -5.24 -4.63
CA ALA A 277 4.32 -5.46 -5.35
C ALA A 277 3.65 -6.78 -4.95
N ARG A 278 4.42 -7.83 -4.66
CA ARG A 278 3.89 -9.13 -4.20
C ARG A 278 3.45 -9.12 -2.73
N SER A 279 4.10 -8.35 -1.86
CA SER A 279 3.70 -8.21 -0.45
C SER A 279 2.33 -7.57 -0.25
N ARG A 280 1.85 -6.81 -1.23
CA ARG A 280 0.61 -6.05 -1.10
C ARG A 280 -0.60 -6.94 -1.36
N PRO A 281 -1.68 -6.78 -0.58
CA PRO A 281 -2.91 -7.52 -0.82
C PRO A 281 -3.42 -7.33 -2.24
N VAL A 282 -4.01 -8.38 -2.79
CA VAL A 282 -4.61 -8.34 -4.12
C VAL A 282 -6.12 -8.07 -3.98
N PRO A 283 -6.68 -7.08 -4.71
CA PRO A 283 -8.12 -6.85 -4.73
C PRO A 283 -8.88 -8.09 -5.18
N ALA A 284 -10.13 -8.24 -4.71
CA ALA A 284 -11.00 -9.29 -5.22
C ALA A 284 -11.23 -9.12 -6.73
N VAL A 285 -11.29 -10.23 -7.45
CA VAL A 285 -11.72 -10.23 -8.86
C VAL A 285 -13.18 -9.80 -8.88
N GLY A 286 -13.51 -8.79 -9.68
CA GLY A 286 -14.88 -8.28 -9.80
C GLY A 286 -15.82 -9.40 -10.25
N GLN A 287 -17.01 -9.47 -9.66
CA GLN A 287 -17.97 -10.56 -9.93
C GLN A 287 -18.38 -10.66 -11.40
N ASP A 288 -18.36 -9.53 -12.12
CA ASP A 288 -18.70 -9.45 -13.55
C ASP A 288 -17.53 -9.80 -14.48
N SER A 289 -16.36 -10.12 -13.93
CA SER A 289 -15.21 -10.51 -14.73
C SER A 289 -15.42 -11.90 -15.32
N ALA A 290 -15.13 -12.08 -16.61
CA ALA A 290 -15.10 -13.39 -17.25
C ALA A 290 -14.06 -14.34 -16.61
N ALA A 291 -13.11 -13.77 -15.86
CA ALA A 291 -12.09 -14.46 -15.10
C ALA A 291 -12.56 -14.91 -13.69
N ALA A 292 -13.72 -14.44 -13.22
CA ALA A 292 -14.19 -14.71 -11.87
C ALA A 292 -14.70 -16.14 -11.73
N TRP A 293 -14.29 -16.81 -10.66
CA TRP A 293 -14.83 -18.10 -10.27
C TRP A 293 -16.21 -17.94 -9.63
N THR A 294 -17.05 -18.95 -9.77
CA THR A 294 -18.30 -19.04 -9.01
C THR A 294 -18.03 -19.40 -7.54
N PRO A 295 -18.96 -19.15 -6.61
CA PRO A 295 -18.78 -19.55 -5.21
C PRO A 295 -18.46 -21.06 -5.03
N PRO A 296 -19.11 -22.00 -5.76
CA PRO A 296 -18.72 -23.42 -5.72
C PRO A 296 -17.29 -23.67 -6.21
N GLN A 297 -16.86 -23.02 -7.30
CA GLN A 297 -15.50 -23.14 -7.80
C GLN A 297 -14.47 -22.65 -6.79
N ARG A 298 -14.72 -21.50 -6.14
CA ARG A 298 -13.86 -20.98 -5.06
C ARG A 298 -13.79 -21.95 -3.88
N ALA A 299 -14.87 -22.61 -3.52
CA ALA A 299 -14.87 -23.60 -2.44
C ALA A 299 -13.99 -24.81 -2.77
N VAL A 300 -14.04 -25.31 -4.02
CA VAL A 300 -13.16 -26.39 -4.47
C VAL A 300 -11.69 -25.96 -4.45
N VAL A 301 -11.37 -24.76 -4.94
CA VAL A 301 -9.98 -24.25 -4.92
C VAL A 301 -9.49 -24.01 -3.49
N ALA A 302 -10.33 -23.53 -2.58
CA ALA A 302 -9.99 -23.41 -1.17
C ALA A 302 -9.71 -24.77 -0.51
N ALA A 303 -10.48 -25.81 -0.87
CA ALA A 303 -10.23 -27.18 -0.42
C ALA A 303 -8.91 -27.73 -1.00
N LEU A 304 -8.64 -27.52 -2.29
CA LEU A 304 -7.35 -27.86 -2.92
C LEU A 304 -6.19 -27.15 -2.23
N LEU A 305 -6.31 -25.85 -1.93
CA LEU A 305 -5.29 -25.08 -1.22
C LEU A 305 -5.01 -25.68 0.17
N ALA A 306 -6.05 -26.07 0.91
CA ALA A 306 -5.90 -26.69 2.22
C ALA A 306 -5.23 -28.09 2.16
N GLN A 307 -5.28 -28.77 1.02
CA GLN A 307 -4.60 -30.05 0.80
C GLN A 307 -3.14 -29.86 0.37
N VAL A 308 -2.87 -28.91 -0.53
CA VAL A 308 -1.52 -28.65 -1.07
C VAL A 308 -0.66 -27.85 -0.08
N LEU A 309 -1.25 -26.85 0.59
CA LEU A 309 -0.61 -25.97 1.56
C LEU A 309 -1.42 -25.94 2.86
N PRO A 310 -1.32 -26.97 3.74
CA PRO A 310 -2.17 -27.11 4.91
C PRO A 310 -2.12 -25.93 5.90
N ASN A 311 -0.97 -25.25 6.00
CA ASN A 311 -0.77 -24.08 6.86
C ASN A 311 -1.38 -22.80 6.28
N CYS A 312 -1.89 -22.85 5.05
CA CYS A 312 -2.53 -21.74 4.34
C CYS A 312 -4.04 -21.97 4.16
N ALA A 313 -4.60 -22.95 4.86
CA ALA A 313 -6.03 -23.21 4.84
C ALA A 313 -6.81 -21.96 5.31
N GLY A 314 -7.69 -21.44 4.46
CA GLY A 314 -8.46 -20.23 4.74
C GLY A 314 -7.75 -18.91 4.40
N ASP A 315 -6.57 -18.95 3.79
CA ASP A 315 -5.89 -17.73 3.31
C ASP A 315 -6.63 -17.14 2.10
N ALA A 316 -7.43 -16.11 2.37
CA ALA A 316 -8.22 -15.43 1.36
C ALA A 316 -7.37 -14.62 0.37
N ASP A 317 -6.16 -14.17 0.73
CA ASP A 317 -5.29 -13.42 -0.17
C ASP A 317 -4.62 -14.34 -1.19
N LEU A 318 -4.13 -15.50 -0.75
CA LEU A 318 -3.66 -16.56 -1.65
C LEU A 318 -4.75 -17.00 -2.62
N LEU A 319 -5.98 -17.23 -2.14
CA LEU A 319 -7.09 -17.61 -3.01
C LEU A 319 -7.37 -16.56 -4.09
N ARG A 320 -7.39 -15.26 -3.74
CA ARG A 320 -7.58 -14.16 -4.70
C ARG A 320 -6.44 -14.09 -5.71
N ARG A 321 -5.21 -14.34 -5.29
CA ARG A 321 -4.04 -14.39 -6.18
C ARG A 321 -4.15 -15.51 -7.20
N PHE A 322 -4.57 -16.71 -6.79
CA PHE A 322 -4.81 -17.82 -7.72
C PHE A 322 -5.88 -17.46 -8.74
N GLU A 323 -7.05 -17.00 -8.27
CA GLU A 323 -8.16 -16.62 -9.15
C GLU A 323 -7.71 -15.58 -10.19
N ARG A 324 -6.91 -14.60 -9.77
CA ARG A 324 -6.40 -13.57 -10.67
C ARG A 324 -5.34 -14.09 -11.63
N GLU A 325 -4.37 -14.87 -11.16
CA GLU A 325 -3.29 -15.40 -12.00
C GLU A 325 -3.85 -16.29 -13.12
N ILE A 326 -4.77 -17.18 -12.77
CA ILE A 326 -5.40 -18.12 -13.69
C ILE A 326 -6.41 -17.41 -14.60
N GLY A 327 -7.23 -16.52 -14.01
CA GLY A 327 -8.30 -15.84 -14.68
C GLY A 327 -7.83 -14.74 -15.66
N GLU A 328 -6.75 -14.03 -15.34
CA GLU A 328 -6.15 -13.01 -16.22
C GLU A 328 -5.17 -13.62 -17.25
N GLY A 329 -4.96 -14.94 -17.23
CA GLY A 329 -4.01 -15.62 -18.12
C GLY A 329 -2.56 -15.22 -17.85
N ALA A 330 -2.25 -14.80 -16.63
CA ALA A 330 -0.94 -14.31 -16.19
C ALA A 330 -0.06 -15.44 -15.64
N GLY A 331 -0.18 -16.65 -16.21
CA GLY A 331 0.60 -17.82 -15.84
C GLY A 331 2.10 -17.66 -16.11
N ASP A 332 2.87 -18.71 -15.85
CA ASP A 332 4.33 -18.69 -16.06
C ASP A 332 4.76 -18.83 -17.52
N GLY A 333 3.80 -18.91 -18.44
CA GLY A 333 4.01 -19.07 -19.87
C GLY A 333 4.18 -20.52 -20.32
N TRP A 334 4.07 -21.50 -19.40
CA TRP A 334 4.12 -22.92 -19.68
C TRP A 334 2.77 -23.58 -19.44
N ARG A 335 2.42 -24.55 -20.29
CA ARG A 335 1.28 -25.44 -20.08
C ARG A 335 1.60 -26.82 -20.64
N PHE A 336 0.94 -27.84 -20.12
CA PHE A 336 0.94 -29.15 -20.77
C PHE A 336 0.22 -29.08 -22.12
N ALA A 337 0.78 -29.74 -23.14
CA ALA A 337 0.23 -29.70 -24.49
C ALA A 337 -1.17 -30.35 -24.57
N GLU A 338 -1.38 -31.35 -23.71
CA GLU A 338 -2.59 -32.16 -23.57
C GLU A 338 -3.72 -31.44 -22.81
N LEU A 339 -3.41 -30.33 -22.14
CA LEU A 339 -4.41 -29.49 -21.47
C LEU A 339 -4.85 -28.34 -22.39
N PRO A 340 -6.13 -27.91 -22.28
CA PRO A 340 -6.56 -26.66 -22.89
C PRO A 340 -5.84 -25.47 -22.22
N PRO A 341 -6.02 -24.23 -22.72
CA PRO A 341 -5.46 -23.03 -22.08
C PRO A 341 -5.82 -22.95 -20.59
N ASP A 342 -4.91 -22.43 -19.75
CA ASP A 342 -4.95 -22.53 -18.28
C ASP A 342 -6.31 -22.18 -17.67
N GLY A 343 -6.89 -21.03 -18.06
CA GLY A 343 -8.19 -20.60 -17.54
C GLY A 343 -9.35 -21.55 -17.90
N GLU A 344 -9.27 -22.28 -19.00
CA GLU A 344 -10.21 -23.35 -19.35
C GLU A 344 -9.87 -24.64 -18.61
N ALA A 345 -8.59 -25.03 -18.55
CA ALA A 345 -8.12 -26.23 -17.87
C ALA A 345 -8.53 -26.23 -16.39
N TRP A 346 -8.37 -25.10 -15.71
CA TRP A 346 -8.78 -24.94 -14.32
C TRP A 346 -10.28 -25.06 -14.13
N ARG A 347 -11.10 -24.40 -14.96
CA ARG A 347 -12.57 -24.50 -14.88
C ARG A 347 -13.05 -25.93 -15.11
N ARG A 348 -12.51 -26.61 -16.12
CA ARG A 348 -12.87 -28.00 -16.47
C ARG A 348 -12.39 -28.99 -15.42
N GLY A 349 -11.18 -28.83 -14.89
CA GLY A 349 -10.63 -29.67 -13.84
C GLY A 349 -11.41 -29.56 -12.52
N ILE A 350 -11.75 -28.33 -12.11
CA ILE A 350 -12.61 -28.08 -10.94
C ILE A 350 -13.97 -28.76 -11.13
N ALA A 351 -14.63 -28.56 -12.28
CA ALA A 351 -15.93 -29.15 -12.56
C ALA A 351 -15.88 -30.70 -12.60
N THR A 352 -14.82 -31.25 -13.19
CA THR A 352 -14.63 -32.71 -13.27
C THR A 352 -14.42 -33.32 -11.88
N LEU A 353 -13.56 -32.71 -11.06
CA LEU A 353 -13.33 -33.15 -9.67
C LEU A 353 -14.61 -33.08 -8.85
N ASP A 354 -15.33 -31.95 -8.92
CA ASP A 354 -16.53 -31.74 -8.13
C ASP A 354 -17.65 -32.74 -8.50
N ALA A 355 -17.82 -33.00 -9.80
CA ALA A 355 -18.77 -33.98 -10.30
C ALA A 355 -18.41 -35.42 -9.88
N LEU A 356 -17.14 -35.83 -10.02
CA LEU A 356 -16.69 -37.17 -9.63
C LEU A 356 -16.85 -37.42 -8.12
N ALA A 357 -16.58 -36.39 -7.32
CA ALA A 357 -16.64 -36.47 -5.87
C ALA A 357 -18.06 -36.31 -5.30
N GLY A 358 -19.04 -35.88 -6.11
CA GLY A 358 -20.38 -35.54 -5.64
C GLY A 358 -20.40 -34.31 -4.72
N GLY A 359 -19.53 -33.33 -4.98
CA GLY A 359 -19.32 -32.15 -4.13
C GLY A 359 -18.01 -32.23 -3.34
N PHE A 360 -16.87 -32.03 -4.01
CA PHE A 360 -15.53 -32.22 -3.42
C PHE A 360 -15.29 -31.35 -2.19
N ALA A 361 -15.69 -30.08 -2.25
CA ALA A 361 -15.45 -29.13 -1.16
C ALA A 361 -16.23 -29.48 0.13
N GLY A 362 -17.31 -30.25 0.02
CA GLY A 362 -18.12 -30.69 1.17
C GLY A 362 -17.59 -31.95 1.86
N LEU A 363 -16.64 -32.65 1.24
CA LEU A 363 -16.00 -33.84 1.82
C LEU A 363 -15.08 -33.47 2.97
N ASP A 364 -14.87 -34.40 3.90
CA ASP A 364 -13.82 -34.24 4.92
C ASP A 364 -12.41 -34.29 4.31
N ARG A 365 -11.40 -33.87 5.10
CA ARG A 365 -10.03 -33.73 4.62
C ARG A 365 -9.42 -35.08 4.16
N HIS A 366 -9.84 -36.21 4.73
CA HIS A 366 -9.32 -37.53 4.36
C HIS A 366 -9.92 -38.02 3.04
N ALA A 367 -11.24 -37.87 2.87
CA ALA A 367 -11.94 -38.19 1.64
C ALA A 367 -11.48 -37.32 0.46
N GLN A 368 -11.23 -36.03 0.71
CA GLN A 368 -10.59 -35.15 -0.28
C GLN A 368 -9.22 -35.68 -0.70
N ALA A 369 -8.35 -36.03 0.25
CA ALA A 369 -7.02 -36.56 -0.03
C ALA A 369 -7.07 -37.86 -0.85
N ALA A 370 -8.01 -38.76 -0.54
CA ALA A 370 -8.19 -40.00 -1.30
C ALA A 370 -8.57 -39.74 -2.77
N TRP A 371 -9.44 -38.75 -3.04
CA TRP A 371 -9.75 -38.33 -4.41
C TRP A 371 -8.54 -37.78 -5.15
N LEU A 372 -7.74 -36.93 -4.49
CA LEU A 372 -6.53 -36.37 -5.09
C LEU A 372 -5.47 -37.44 -5.38
N GLN A 373 -5.36 -38.47 -4.54
CA GLN A 373 -4.49 -39.63 -4.78
C GLN A 373 -4.93 -40.42 -6.03
N ARG A 374 -6.23 -40.67 -6.20
CA ARG A 374 -6.78 -41.32 -7.40
C ARG A 374 -6.53 -40.51 -8.67
N ILE A 375 -6.65 -39.18 -8.60
CA ILE A 375 -6.31 -38.30 -9.72
C ILE A 375 -4.82 -38.39 -10.04
N ALA A 376 -3.94 -38.33 -9.04
CA ALA A 376 -2.50 -38.46 -9.23
C ALA A 376 -2.09 -39.81 -9.83
N ALA A 377 -2.82 -40.88 -9.52
CA ALA A 377 -2.65 -42.21 -10.10
C ALA A 377 -3.22 -42.35 -11.53
N GLY A 378 -3.95 -41.34 -12.04
CA GLY A 378 -4.60 -41.40 -13.34
C GLY A 378 -5.87 -42.28 -13.36
N GLU A 379 -6.48 -42.51 -12.20
CA GLU A 379 -7.65 -43.39 -12.01
C GLU A 379 -8.99 -42.63 -11.98
N ALA A 380 -8.95 -41.30 -12.04
CA ALA A 380 -10.11 -40.43 -11.90
C ALA A 380 -10.15 -39.38 -13.02
N GLY A 381 -11.23 -39.40 -13.80
CA GLY A 381 -11.52 -38.53 -14.94
C GLY A 381 -12.71 -39.09 -15.72
N ALA A 382 -13.19 -38.38 -16.74
CA ALA A 382 -14.24 -38.89 -17.61
C ALA A 382 -13.64 -39.45 -18.91
N ALA A 383 -14.01 -40.67 -19.27
CA ALA A 383 -13.45 -41.34 -20.46
C ALA A 383 -13.93 -40.73 -21.79
N GLU A 384 -15.09 -40.07 -21.81
CA GLU A 384 -15.72 -39.55 -23.03
C GLU A 384 -16.36 -38.16 -22.80
N GLY A 385 -16.18 -37.24 -23.75
CA GLY A 385 -16.81 -35.91 -23.76
C GLY A 385 -15.84 -34.76 -24.03
N ALA A 386 -16.35 -33.66 -24.60
CA ALA A 386 -15.55 -32.46 -24.87
C ALA A 386 -15.34 -31.57 -23.63
N ASP A 387 -16.21 -31.67 -22.62
CA ASP A 387 -16.23 -30.80 -21.44
C ASP A 387 -15.43 -31.32 -20.23
N PRO A 388 -15.63 -32.56 -19.73
CA PRO A 388 -14.83 -33.05 -18.61
C PRO A 388 -13.39 -33.38 -19.04
N LEU A 389 -12.46 -33.41 -18.09
CA LEU A 389 -11.09 -33.85 -18.36
C LEU A 389 -10.97 -35.37 -18.26
N SER A 390 -10.23 -35.96 -19.19
CA SER A 390 -9.86 -37.38 -19.15
C SER A 390 -8.99 -37.72 -17.93
N PRO A 391 -8.86 -38.99 -17.52
CA PRO A 391 -7.98 -39.34 -16.39
C PRO A 391 -6.52 -38.89 -16.56
N ALA A 392 -6.00 -38.96 -17.79
CA ALA A 392 -4.67 -38.46 -18.12
C ALA A 392 -4.57 -36.93 -17.96
N GLN A 393 -5.57 -36.19 -18.44
CA GLN A 393 -5.64 -34.74 -18.29
C GLN A 393 -5.87 -34.32 -16.84
N MET A 394 -6.69 -35.04 -16.06
CA MET A 394 -6.89 -34.76 -14.64
C MET A 394 -5.58 -34.92 -13.84
N ARG A 395 -4.76 -35.92 -14.16
CA ARG A 395 -3.43 -36.06 -13.57
C ARG A 395 -2.54 -34.84 -13.85
N LEU A 396 -2.43 -34.43 -15.12
CA LEU A 396 -1.64 -33.27 -15.53
C LEU A 396 -2.19 -31.96 -14.95
N TRP A 397 -3.51 -31.80 -14.92
CA TRP A 397 -4.18 -30.66 -14.30
C TRP A 397 -3.86 -30.58 -12.80
N PHE A 398 -3.89 -31.71 -12.08
CA PHE A 398 -3.55 -31.70 -10.65
C PHE A 398 -2.06 -31.45 -10.39
N GLU A 399 -1.17 -31.89 -11.28
CA GLU A 399 0.25 -31.51 -11.27
C GLU A 399 0.40 -29.98 -11.43
N ASP A 400 -0.33 -29.38 -12.37
CA ASP A 400 -0.34 -27.94 -12.58
C ASP A 400 -0.93 -27.15 -11.39
N VAL A 401 -2.04 -27.63 -10.81
CA VAL A 401 -2.63 -27.07 -9.57
C VAL A 401 -1.59 -27.02 -8.47
N ARG A 402 -0.87 -28.13 -8.22
CA ARG A 402 0.17 -28.18 -7.19
C ARG A 402 1.33 -27.24 -7.49
N ALA A 403 1.81 -27.24 -8.74
CA ALA A 403 2.92 -26.40 -9.17
C ALA A 403 2.58 -24.91 -9.03
N THR A 404 1.42 -24.51 -9.52
CA THR A 404 0.91 -23.13 -9.41
C THR A 404 0.73 -22.73 -7.95
N MET A 405 0.13 -23.59 -7.12
CA MET A 405 -0.05 -23.32 -5.69
C MET A 405 1.26 -23.12 -4.96
N ALA A 406 2.21 -24.04 -5.13
CA ALA A 406 3.52 -23.93 -4.51
C ALA A 406 4.28 -22.70 -5.04
N ARG A 407 4.31 -22.47 -6.35
CA ARG A 407 5.02 -21.37 -7.00
C ARG A 407 4.53 -20.01 -6.53
N LEU A 408 3.21 -19.79 -6.52
CA LEU A 408 2.65 -18.54 -6.03
C LEU A 408 3.04 -18.34 -4.56
N TRP A 409 2.84 -19.37 -3.73
CA TRP A 409 3.11 -19.28 -2.30
C TRP A 409 4.58 -18.95 -1.99
N VAL A 410 5.55 -19.65 -2.59
CA VAL A 410 6.98 -19.36 -2.39
C VAL A 410 7.43 -18.02 -3.00
N SER A 411 6.65 -17.46 -3.92
CA SER A 411 6.96 -16.15 -4.52
C SER A 411 6.65 -14.97 -3.60
N LEU A 412 5.87 -15.19 -2.53
CA LEU A 412 5.47 -14.15 -1.60
C LEU A 412 6.60 -13.82 -0.61
N PRO A 413 6.89 -12.53 -0.38
CA PRO A 413 7.90 -12.13 0.61
C PRO A 413 7.60 -12.62 2.04
N ALA A 414 6.32 -12.71 2.43
CA ALA A 414 5.94 -13.25 3.73
C ALA A 414 6.33 -14.73 3.87
N THR A 415 6.12 -15.52 2.81
CA THR A 415 6.57 -16.92 2.76
C THR A 415 8.08 -17.02 2.78
N MET A 416 8.78 -16.20 1.97
CA MET A 416 10.25 -16.16 1.97
C MET A 416 10.79 -15.86 3.37
N ALA A 417 10.21 -14.90 4.08
CA ALA A 417 10.58 -14.58 5.45
C ALA A 417 10.35 -15.77 6.39
N MET A 418 9.19 -16.42 6.28
CA MET A 418 8.82 -17.58 7.10
C MET A 418 9.79 -18.76 6.93
N ILE A 419 10.25 -19.03 5.70
CA ILE A 419 11.20 -20.12 5.43
C ILE A 419 12.68 -19.70 5.53
N GLY A 420 12.96 -18.44 5.91
CA GLY A 420 14.32 -17.91 5.97
C GLY A 420 15.02 -17.80 4.61
N TYR A 421 14.27 -17.65 3.51
CA TYR A 421 14.84 -17.48 2.18
C TYR A 421 15.31 -16.05 1.96
N ASP A 422 16.60 -15.88 1.73
CA ASP A 422 17.27 -14.60 1.47
C ASP A 422 17.97 -14.54 0.11
N GLY A 423 17.78 -15.55 -0.76
CA GLY A 423 18.43 -15.65 -2.07
C GLY A 423 18.10 -14.52 -3.07
N PHE A 424 17.21 -13.59 -2.71
CA PHE A 424 16.99 -12.34 -3.45
C PHE A 424 18.03 -11.26 -3.13
N ALA A 425 18.78 -11.38 -2.03
CA ALA A 425 19.81 -10.45 -1.55
C ALA A 425 21.18 -10.68 -2.24
N VAL A 426 21.14 -10.93 -3.55
CA VAL A 426 22.30 -11.25 -4.39
C VAL A 426 22.75 -10.07 -5.27
N GLY A 427 22.33 -8.85 -4.94
CA GLY A 427 22.51 -7.71 -5.83
C GLY A 427 22.65 -6.35 -5.16
N GLY A 428 22.16 -5.36 -5.87
CA GLY A 428 22.40 -3.94 -5.64
C GLY A 428 22.60 -3.24 -6.97
N ASP A 429 22.11 -2.01 -7.09
CA ASP A 429 22.22 -1.24 -8.34
C ASP A 429 23.60 -0.57 -8.51
N GLY A 430 24.45 -0.66 -7.48
CA GLY A 430 25.82 -0.18 -7.50
C GLY A 430 26.73 -0.96 -8.45
N ARG A 431 27.90 -0.37 -8.73
CA ARG A 431 28.96 -0.98 -9.56
C ARG A 431 29.43 -2.32 -9.02
N ARG A 432 29.50 -2.46 -7.69
CA ARG A 432 29.82 -3.71 -7.00
C ARG A 432 28.52 -4.33 -6.50
N LYS A 433 28.21 -5.54 -6.97
CA LYS A 433 27.09 -6.30 -6.42
C LYS A 433 27.43 -6.71 -5.00
N GLN A 434 26.47 -6.51 -4.10
CA GLN A 434 26.55 -7.03 -2.75
C GLN A 434 25.82 -8.38 -2.73
N GLY A 435 26.33 -9.34 -1.98
CA GLY A 435 25.78 -10.70 -1.95
C GLY A 435 26.64 -11.59 -1.08
N TYR A 436 26.50 -12.90 -1.25
CA TYR A 436 27.24 -13.90 -0.49
C TYR A 436 28.73 -13.88 -0.87
N ALA A 437 29.58 -13.71 0.13
CA ALA A 437 31.02 -13.96 0.12
C ALA A 437 31.35 -15.37 0.67
N LEU A 438 30.57 -15.86 1.64
CA LEU A 438 30.64 -17.21 2.19
C LEU A 438 29.76 -18.13 1.34
N THR A 439 30.36 -19.17 0.77
CA THR A 439 29.67 -20.17 -0.08
C THR A 439 29.72 -21.57 0.50
N GLY A 440 30.31 -21.74 1.68
CA GLY A 440 30.33 -23.01 2.40
C GLY A 440 28.96 -23.34 2.99
N ALA A 441 28.61 -24.63 3.04
CA ALA A 441 27.45 -25.08 3.78
C ALA A 441 27.58 -24.68 5.27
N ASP A 442 26.45 -24.31 5.88
CA ASP A 442 26.35 -23.91 7.30
C ASP A 442 27.24 -22.71 7.69
N GLN A 443 27.61 -21.87 6.73
CA GLN A 443 28.37 -20.63 6.95
C GLN A 443 27.51 -19.39 6.62
N PRO A 444 26.58 -19.00 7.50
CA PRO A 444 25.76 -17.83 7.26
C PRO A 444 26.60 -16.56 7.31
N GLU A 445 26.28 -15.62 6.42
CA GLU A 445 26.81 -14.27 6.45
C GLU A 445 26.31 -13.52 7.69
N ALA A 446 27.11 -12.57 8.17
CA ALA A 446 26.74 -11.73 9.32
C ALA A 446 25.48 -10.86 9.06
N TRP A 447 25.11 -10.65 7.80
CA TRP A 447 23.92 -9.88 7.41
C TRP A 447 22.69 -10.75 7.19
N GLN A 448 22.83 -12.07 7.12
CA GLN A 448 21.68 -12.96 6.93
C GLN A 448 20.77 -12.90 8.14
N VAL A 449 19.48 -12.76 7.85
CA VAL A 449 18.43 -12.82 8.85
C VAL A 449 18.08 -14.29 8.99
N MET A 450 18.61 -14.94 10.02
CA MET A 450 18.17 -16.30 10.37
C MET A 450 16.65 -16.27 10.56
N ALA A 451 15.96 -17.32 10.11
CA ALA A 451 14.52 -17.45 10.31
C ALA A 451 14.22 -17.12 11.79
N GLU A 452 13.32 -16.16 12.03
CA GLU A 452 12.84 -15.89 13.38
C GLU A 452 12.17 -17.18 13.84
N THR A 453 12.89 -17.98 14.62
CA THR A 453 12.37 -19.24 15.16
C THR A 453 11.15 -18.87 15.99
N GLY A 454 9.97 -19.20 15.48
CA GLY A 454 8.72 -19.01 16.22
C GLY A 454 8.83 -19.70 17.57
N ALA A 455 8.62 -18.94 18.64
CA ALA A 455 8.37 -19.45 19.97
C ALA A 455 6.97 -20.06 20.07
#